data_AF-A0A6B2LTV9-F1
#
_entry.id   AF-A0A6B2LTV9-F1
#
_cell.length_a   1.000
_cell.length_b   1.000
_cell.length_c   1.000
_cell.angle_alpha   90.00
_cell.angle_beta   90.00
_cell.angle_gamma   90.00
#
_symmetry.space_group_name_H-M   'P 1'
#
loop_
_entity.id
_entity.type
_entity.pdbx_description
1 polymer ?
#
loop_
_entity_poly.entity_id
_entity_poly.type
_entity_poly.pdbx_seq_one_letter_code
_entity_poly.pdbx_strand_id
1 'polypeptide(L)' 'MYFAVYCKFQAPSLSKKLVSTKHQILVEHTTNDKFWADGGDGSGLNWLGKILMMVRR' A
#
# COMPACT_ATOMS: atom_id res chain seq x y z
N MET A 1 8.41 -0.16 -9.12
CA MET A 1 7.07 -0.32 -8.50
C MET A 1 6.41 1.01 -8.13
N TYR A 2 7.09 1.92 -7.41
CA TYR A 2 6.53 3.22 -6.99
C TYR A 2 5.77 3.98 -8.09
N PHE A 3 6.41 4.18 -9.26
CA PHE A 3 5.81 4.95 -10.36
C PHE A 3 4.49 4.36 -10.86
N ALA A 4 4.39 3.03 -10.97
CA ALA A 4 3.15 2.37 -11.39
C ALA A 4 2.01 2.59 -10.38
N VAL A 5 2.30 2.48 -9.08
CA VAL A 5 1.32 2.74 -8.02
C VAL A 5 0.92 4.22 -8.02
N TYR A 6 1.89 5.13 -8.14
CA TYR A 6 1.63 6.56 -8.26
C TYR A 6 0.66 6.87 -9.42
N CYS A 7 0.93 6.32 -10.61
CA CYS A 7 0.06 6.49 -11.78
C CYS A 7 -1.33 5.90 -11.57
N LYS A 8 -1.43 4.67 -11.01
CA LYS A 8 -2.72 4.02 -10.71
C LYS A 8 -3.61 4.87 -9.80
N PHE A 9 -3.00 5.51 -8.80
CA PHE A 9 -3.72 6.33 -7.82
C PHE A 9 -3.92 7.79 -8.25
N GLN A 10 -3.58 8.18 -9.49
CA GLN A 10 -4.03 9.46 -10.06
C GLN A 10 -5.53 9.49 -10.39
N ALA A 11 -6.18 8.31 -10.51
CA ALA A 11 -7.62 8.23 -10.74
C ALA A 11 -8.39 8.80 -9.52
N PRO A 12 -9.32 9.77 -9.71
CA PRO A 12 -9.98 10.47 -8.59
C PRO A 12 -10.69 9.58 -7.58
N SER A 13 -11.29 8.48 -8.04
CA SER A 13 -11.99 7.52 -7.17
C SER A 13 -11.04 6.73 -6.27
N LEU A 14 -9.85 6.38 -6.78
CA LEU A 14 -8.84 5.65 -6.02
C LEU A 14 -8.05 6.57 -5.10
N SER A 15 -7.69 7.78 -5.56
CA SER A 15 -7.06 8.81 -4.75
C SER A 15 -7.91 9.12 -3.51
N LYS A 16 -9.21 9.40 -3.68
CA LYS A 16 -10.13 9.68 -2.55
C LYS A 16 -10.17 8.54 -1.53
N LYS A 17 -10.21 7.28 -1.99
CA LYS A 17 -10.17 6.10 -1.11
C LYS A 17 -8.85 5.98 -0.37
N LEU A 18 -7.73 6.28 -1.03
CA LEU A 18 -6.41 6.21 -0.41
C LEU A 18 -6.24 7.32 0.64
N VAL A 19 -6.65 8.55 0.34
CA VAL A 19 -6.61 9.69 1.28
C VAL A 19 -7.54 9.45 2.48
N SER A 20 -8.70 8.81 2.28
CA SER A 20 -9.62 8.52 3.39
C SER A 20 -9.05 7.56 4.44
N THR A 21 -7.95 6.86 4.15
CA THR A 21 -7.21 6.05 5.14
C THR A 21 -6.48 6.89 6.19
N LYS A 22 -6.36 8.20 5.98
CA LYS A 22 -5.78 9.19 6.90
C LYS A 22 -4.35 8.83 7.33
N HIS A 23 -4.13 8.51 8.60
CA HIS A 23 -2.83 8.16 9.16
C HIS A 23 -2.70 6.66 9.43
N GLN A 24 -3.67 5.85 9.01
CA GLN A 24 -3.62 4.42 9.23
C GLN A 24 -2.48 3.79 8.45
N ILE A 25 -1.90 2.75 9.04
CA ILE A 25 -0.90 1.90 8.40
C ILE A 25 -1.63 0.96 7.45
N LEU A 26 -1.22 0.95 6.18
CA LEU A 26 -1.75 0.03 5.19
C LEU A 26 -0.87 -1.21 5.15
N VAL A 27 -1.47 -2.38 5.32
CA VAL A 27 -0.80 -3.67 5.34
C VAL A 27 -1.51 -4.58 4.35
N GLU A 28 -0.76 -5.13 3.40
CA GLU A 28 -1.25 -6.26 2.62
C GLU A 28 -1.01 -7.53 3.43
N HIS A 29 -2.10 -8.24 3.76
CA HIS A 29 -2.06 -9.41 4.62
C HIS A 29 -2.12 -10.68 3.79
N THR A 30 -0.99 -11.39 3.67
CA THR A 30 -0.91 -12.68 2.97
C THR A 30 0.32 -13.47 3.35
N THR A 31 0.19 -14.79 3.46
CA THR A 31 1.30 -15.72 3.70
C THR A 31 2.19 -15.96 2.49
N ASN A 32 1.73 -15.57 1.29
CA ASN A 32 2.37 -15.92 0.03
C ASN A 32 3.51 -14.97 -0.37
N ASP A 33 3.60 -13.80 0.26
CA ASP A 33 4.56 -12.77 -0.12
C ASP A 33 5.09 -12.02 1.11
N LYS A 34 6.36 -12.23 1.42
CA LYS A 34 7.05 -11.53 2.52
C LYS A 34 7.72 -10.24 2.09
N PHE A 35 7.81 -9.94 0.80
CA PHE A 35 8.43 -8.71 0.32
C PHE A 35 7.39 -7.60 0.18
N TRP A 36 6.33 -7.84 -0.58
CA TRP A 36 5.28 -6.85 -0.81
C TRP A 36 4.27 -6.77 0.33
N ALA A 37 4.06 -7.88 1.05
CA ALA A 37 3.08 -8.03 2.11
C ALA A 37 3.73 -8.29 3.48
N ASP A 38 2.92 -8.58 4.50
CA ASP A 38 3.35 -8.88 5.87
C ASP A 38 3.72 -10.34 6.14
N GLY A 39 3.61 -11.23 5.16
CA GLY A 39 3.89 -12.65 5.33
C GLY A 39 2.86 -13.43 6.17
N GLY A 40 1.71 -12.83 6.51
CA GLY A 40 0.63 -13.43 7.31
C GLY A 40 0.94 -13.52 8.81
N ASP A 41 2.22 -13.48 9.19
CA ASP A 41 2.72 -13.50 10.56
C ASP A 41 3.33 -12.15 11.00
N GLY A 42 3.32 -11.15 10.13
CA GLY A 42 3.93 -9.84 10.37
C GLY A 42 5.44 -9.79 10.14
N SER A 43 6.08 -10.88 9.72
CA SER A 43 7.52 -10.93 9.42
C SER A 43 7.89 -10.31 8.07
N GLY A 44 6.91 -10.05 7.22
CA GLY A 44 7.10 -9.47 5.90
C GLY A 44 7.41 -7.96 5.91
N LEU A 45 7.98 -7.47 4.82
CA LEU A 45 8.47 -6.10 4.69
C LEU A 45 7.36 -5.08 4.37
N ASN A 46 6.19 -5.54 3.92
CA ASN A 46 5.04 -4.71 3.56
C ASN A 46 5.40 -3.54 2.61
N TRP A 47 6.20 -3.81 1.57
CA TRP A 47 6.61 -2.77 0.63
C TRP A 47 5.44 -2.16 -0.15
N LEU A 48 4.35 -2.91 -0.41
CA LEU A 48 3.18 -2.34 -1.08
C LEU A 48 2.51 -1.30 -0.19
N GLY A 49 2.26 -1.66 1.08
CA GLY A 49 1.69 -0.74 2.06
C GLY A 49 2.52 0.54 2.21
N LYS A 50 3.85 0.41 2.28
CA LYS A 50 4.78 1.55 2.31
C LYS A 50 4.62 2.46 1.09
N ILE A 51 4.57 1.90 -0.12
CA ILE A 51 4.39 2.70 -1.35
C ILE A 51 3.02 3.38 -1.35
N LEU A 52 1.95 2.68 -0.97
CA LEU A 52 0.62 3.27 -0.85
C LEU A 52 0.60 4.46 0.10
N MET A 53 1.26 4.34 1.26
CA MET A 53 1.39 5.44 2.22
C MET A 53 2.25 6.60 1.69
N MET A 54 3.29 6.33 0.87
CA MET A 54 4.09 7.38 0.23
C MET A 54 3.33 8.17 -0.84
N VAL A 55 2.46 7.50 -1.62
CA VAL A 55 1.68 8.15 -2.68
C VAL A 55 0.35 8.74 -2.19
N ARG A 56 -0.03 8.50 -0.93
CA ARG A 56 -1.18 9.11 -0.27
C ARG A 56 -0.95 10.61 -0.09
N ARG A 57 -1.53 11.42 -0.98
CA ARG A 57 -1.54 12.89 -0.96
C ARG A 57 -2.95 13.40 -1.08
#